data_AF-A0A7J2YLV4-F1
#
_entry.id   AF-A0A7J2YLV4-F1
#
_cell.length_a   1.000
_cell.length_b   1.000
_cell.length_c   1.000
_cell.angle_alpha   90.00
_cell.angle_beta   90.00
_cell.angle_gamma   90.00
#
_symmetry.space_group_name_H-M   'P 1'
#
loop_
_entity.id
_entity.type
_entity.pdbx_description
1 polymer ?
#
loop_
_entity_poly.entity_id
_entity_poly.type
_entity_poly.pdbx_seq_one_letter_code
_entity_poly.pdbx_strand_id
1 'polypeptide(L)'
;MPRKFTYADAGVDRKLRTESKKGLQILKKTYKFSHYGEVLQLPYGNIFPLGENRYLDLAIEGVGTKVLVAQLAEKYDTIGVDGVAMAVND
;
A
#
# COMPACT_ATOMS: atom_id res chain seq x y z
N MET A 1 -17.49 -34.14 13.19
CA MET A 1 -16.30 -33.53 13.84
C MET A 1 -16.38 -32.02 13.65
N PRO A 2 -16.10 -31.19 14.68
CA PRO A 2 -16.08 -29.73 14.50
C PRO A 2 -14.97 -29.33 13.53
N ARG A 3 -15.27 -28.36 12.64
CA ARG A 3 -14.30 -27.83 11.67
C ARG A 3 -13.11 -27.22 12.41
N LYS A 4 -11.88 -27.63 12.05
CA LYS A 4 -10.65 -27.04 12.59
C LYS A 4 -10.44 -25.67 11.95
N PHE A 5 -10.56 -24.60 12.74
CA PHE A 5 -10.35 -23.23 12.27
C PHE A 5 -8.86 -22.90 12.25
N THR A 6 -8.38 -22.31 11.16
CA THR A 6 -7.00 -21.85 11.00
C THR A 6 -6.94 -20.32 11.06
N TYR A 7 -5.76 -19.76 11.32
CA TYR A 7 -5.57 -18.30 11.28
C TYR A 7 -5.80 -17.71 9.88
N ALA A 8 -5.63 -18.53 8.83
CA ALA A 8 -5.97 -18.17 7.46
C ALA A 8 -7.50 -18.04 7.26
N ASP A 9 -8.32 -18.85 7.96
CA ASP A 9 -9.78 -18.72 7.93
C ASP A 9 -10.26 -17.40 8.58
N ALA A 10 -9.44 -16.77 9.43
CA ALA A 10 -9.66 -15.40 9.93
C ALA A 10 -9.24 -14.31 8.93
N GLY A 11 -8.80 -14.67 7.72
CA GLY A 11 -8.33 -13.74 6.70
C GLY A 11 -6.83 -13.41 6.77
N VAL A 12 -6.05 -14.08 7.63
CA VAL A 12 -4.62 -13.80 7.80
C VAL A 12 -3.76 -14.96 7.28
N ASP A 13 -3.65 -15.06 5.96
CA ASP A 13 -2.79 -16.03 5.30
C ASP A 13 -1.38 -15.46 5.04
N ARG A 14 -0.39 -16.01 5.78
CA ARG A 14 1.01 -15.59 5.68
C ARG A 14 1.66 -15.98 4.35
N LYS A 15 1.28 -17.10 3.74
CA LYS A 15 1.83 -17.56 2.46
C LYS A 15 1.29 -16.69 1.32
N LEU A 16 -0.02 -16.48 1.29
CA LEU A 16 -0.68 -15.60 0.31
C LEU A 16 -0.13 -14.17 0.38
N ARG A 17 0.06 -13.65 1.60
CA ARG A 17 0.68 -12.34 1.82
C ARG A 17 2.07 -12.26 1.22
N THR A 18 2.91 -13.28 1.44
CA THR A 18 4.29 -13.30 0.91
C THR A 18 4.28 -13.33 -0.61
N GLU A 19 3.40 -14.14 -1.23
CA GLU A 19 3.26 -14.19 -2.69
C GLU A 19 2.81 -12.84 -3.25
N SER A 20 1.77 -12.26 -2.67
CA SER A 20 1.21 -10.96 -3.11
C SER A 20 2.24 -9.83 -3.04
N LYS A 21 3.11 -9.84 -2.01
CA LYS A 21 4.18 -8.85 -1.85
C LYS A 21 5.24 -8.88 -2.95
N LYS A 22 5.36 -9.97 -3.73
CA LYS A 22 6.29 -10.01 -4.87
C LYS A 22 5.88 -9.00 -5.95
N GLY A 23 4.58 -8.83 -6.20
CA GLY A 23 4.08 -7.83 -7.14
C GLY A 23 4.38 -6.39 -6.73
N LEU A 24 4.44 -6.13 -5.41
CA LEU A 24 4.72 -4.79 -4.88
C LEU A 24 6.17 -4.34 -5.04
N GLN A 25 7.08 -5.20 -5.48
CA GLN A 25 8.47 -4.81 -5.74
C GLN A 25 8.57 -3.70 -6.80
N ILE A 26 7.58 -3.59 -7.70
CA ILE A 26 7.50 -2.51 -8.69
C ILE A 26 7.46 -1.11 -8.04
N LEU A 27 6.92 -1.00 -6.82
CA LEU A 27 6.82 0.27 -6.10
C LEU A 27 8.18 0.87 -5.76
N LYS A 28 9.25 0.07 -5.69
CA LYS A 28 10.62 0.59 -5.51
C LYS A 28 11.03 1.57 -6.63
N LYS A 29 10.40 1.48 -7.81
CA LYS A 29 10.62 2.44 -8.91
C LYS A 29 10.18 3.87 -8.55
N THR A 30 9.30 4.05 -7.57
CA THR A 30 8.85 5.38 -7.12
C THR A 30 9.91 6.07 -6.25
N TYR A 31 10.91 5.34 -5.75
CA TYR A 31 11.95 5.95 -4.90
C TYR A 31 12.81 6.95 -5.67
N LYS A 32 12.80 6.91 -7.00
CA LYS A 32 13.38 7.94 -7.87
C LYS A 32 12.81 9.35 -7.62
N PHE A 33 11.64 9.44 -6.99
CA PHE A 33 11.00 10.71 -6.60
C PHE A 33 11.47 11.20 -5.22
N SER A 34 12.37 10.49 -4.53
CA SER A 34 13.06 11.00 -3.34
C SER A 34 14.16 11.96 -3.77
N HIS A 35 14.08 13.23 -3.35
CA HIS A 35 15.02 14.28 -3.77
C HIS A 35 16.05 14.63 -2.69
N TYR A 36 15.88 14.14 -1.45
CA TYR A 36 16.68 14.55 -0.28
C TYR A 36 17.67 13.48 0.20
N GLY A 37 17.90 12.45 -0.62
CA GLY A 37 18.85 11.37 -0.34
C GLY A 37 18.25 9.97 -0.50
N GLU A 38 19.05 8.99 -0.09
CA GLU A 38 18.68 7.57 -0.17
C GLU A 38 17.59 7.19 0.84
N VAL A 39 16.71 6.29 0.41
CA VAL A 39 15.67 5.71 1.27
C VAL A 39 16.29 4.60 2.12
N LEU A 40 16.20 4.72 3.44
CA LEU A 40 16.71 3.70 4.36
C LEU A 40 15.67 2.59 4.54
N GLN A 41 16.04 1.35 4.24
CA GLN A 41 15.18 0.19 4.44
C GLN A 41 15.41 -0.42 5.82
N LEU A 42 14.35 -0.50 6.62
CA LEU A 42 14.34 -1.14 7.94
C LEU A 42 13.51 -2.43 7.90
N PRO A 43 13.62 -3.32 8.90
CA PRO A 43 12.86 -4.57 8.93
C PRO A 43 11.33 -4.40 8.84
N TYR A 44 10.81 -3.24 9.28
CA TYR A 44 9.37 -2.98 9.37
C TYR A 44 8.87 -1.82 8.49
N GLY A 45 9.76 -1.14 7.75
CA GLY A 45 9.37 0.04 6.98
C GLY A 45 10.53 0.69 6.24
N ASN A 46 10.25 1.83 5.60
CA ASN A 46 11.24 2.64 4.90
C ASN A 46 11.24 4.05 5.49
N ILE A 47 12.42 4.65 5.64
CA ILE A 47 12.58 6.04 6.06
C ILE A 47 12.98 6.87 4.85
N PHE A 48 12.24 7.94 4.62
CA PHE A 48 12.50 8.91 3.54
C PHE A 48 13.12 10.17 4.14
N PRO A 49 14.23 10.67 3.58
CA PRO A 49 14.80 11.94 4.02
C PRO A 49 13.89 13.10 3.58
N LEU A 50 13.72 14.10 4.46
CA LEU A 50 12.90 15.28 4.20
C LEU A 50 13.76 16.55 3.94
N GLY A 51 15.06 16.53 4.19
CA GLY A 51 15.93 17.70 4.08
C GLY A 51 15.73 18.73 5.21
N GLU A 52 16.48 19.82 5.19
CA GLU A 52 16.46 20.85 6.23
C GLU A 52 15.22 21.75 6.14
N ASN A 53 14.75 22.26 7.30
CA ASN A 53 13.63 23.20 7.42
C ASN A 53 12.33 22.75 6.71
N ARG A 54 12.04 21.44 6.73
CA ARG A 54 10.81 20.87 6.19
C ARG A 54 9.91 20.31 7.27
N TYR A 55 8.61 20.39 7.01
CA TYR A 55 7.57 19.87 7.87
C TYR A 55 6.84 18.76 7.12
N LEU A 56 6.38 17.76 7.86
CA LEU A 56 5.57 16.67 7.35
C LEU A 56 4.11 16.93 7.70
N ASP A 57 3.26 16.95 6.69
CA ASP A 57 1.81 16.87 6.85
C ASP A 57 1.34 15.48 6.40
N LEU A 58 0.29 14.98 7.03
CA LEU A 58 -0.23 13.63 6.80
C LEU A 58 -1.75 13.67 6.62
N ALA A 59 -2.19 13.33 5.42
CA ALA A 59 -3.58 13.02 5.10
C ALA A 59 -3.78 11.49 5.00
N ILE A 60 -4.92 11.01 5.48
CA ILE A 60 -5.32 9.60 5.36
C ILE A 60 -6.69 9.56 4.71
N GLU A 61 -6.72 9.11 3.46
CA GLU A 61 -7.93 9.06 2.65
C GLU A 61 -8.34 7.64 2.26
N GLY A 62 -9.62 7.50 1.95
CA GLY A 62 -10.23 6.26 1.47
C GLY A 62 -10.79 6.43 0.06
N VAL A 63 -10.69 5.38 -0.76
CA VAL A 63 -11.35 5.33 -2.08
C VAL A 63 -12.88 5.33 -1.96
N GLY A 64 -13.40 4.89 -0.82
CA GLY A 64 -14.84 4.80 -0.56
C GLY A 64 -15.52 3.68 -1.35
N THR A 65 -16.82 3.83 -1.61
CA THR A 65 -17.66 2.78 -2.22
C THR A 65 -17.30 2.45 -3.67
N LYS A 66 -16.44 3.23 -4.32
CA LYS A 66 -15.93 2.94 -5.68
C LYS A 66 -15.21 1.59 -5.77
N VAL A 67 -14.67 1.08 -4.64
CA VAL A 67 -14.07 -0.27 -4.59
C VAL A 67 -15.06 -1.37 -4.98
N LEU A 68 -16.34 -1.19 -4.69
CA LEU A 68 -17.39 -2.16 -5.05
C LEU A 68 -17.57 -2.21 -6.58
N VAL A 69 -17.44 -1.07 -7.26
CA VAL A 69 -17.53 -0.99 -8.72
C VAL A 69 -16.32 -1.69 -9.37
N ALA A 70 -15.12 -1.47 -8.83
CA ALA A 70 -13.91 -2.17 -9.29
C ALA A 70 -14.04 -3.69 -9.14
N GLN A 71 -14.65 -4.16 -8.03
CA GLN A 71 -14.94 -5.58 -7.83
C GLN A 71 -15.97 -6.12 -8.81
N LEU A 72 -17.08 -5.40 -9.03
CA LEU A 72 -18.12 -5.79 -9.99
C LEU A 72 -17.60 -5.88 -11.43
N ALA A 73 -16.63 -5.02 -11.78
CA ALA A 73 -15.99 -4.99 -13.09
C ALA A 73 -14.79 -5.93 -13.22
N GLU A 74 -14.39 -6.62 -12.13
CA GLU A 74 -13.15 -7.40 -12.03
C GLU A 74 -11.90 -6.62 -12.52
N LYS A 75 -11.87 -5.31 -12.27
CA LYS A 75 -10.84 -4.40 -12.78
C LYS A 75 -10.20 -3.59 -11.65
N TYR A 76 -8.93 -3.85 -11.40
CA TYR A 76 -8.18 -3.32 -10.24
C TYR A 76 -6.94 -2.51 -10.60
N ASP A 77 -6.64 -2.34 -11.88
CA ASP A 77 -5.46 -1.65 -12.40
C ASP A 77 -5.49 -0.13 -12.15
N THR A 78 -6.67 0.47 -12.00
CA THR A 78 -6.83 1.92 -11.78
C THR A 78 -7.25 2.31 -10.37
N ILE A 79 -7.86 1.41 -9.60
CA ILE A 79 -8.45 1.76 -8.29
C ILE A 79 -7.41 2.22 -7.26
N GLY A 80 -6.16 1.74 -7.38
CA GLY A 80 -5.04 2.22 -6.56
C GLY A 80 -4.60 3.64 -6.90
N VAL A 81 -4.75 4.06 -8.17
CA VAL A 81 -4.48 5.45 -8.60
C VAL A 81 -5.50 6.38 -7.98
N ASP A 82 -6.78 6.00 -7.95
CA ASP A 82 -7.83 6.77 -7.28
C ASP A 82 -7.49 7.00 -5.80
N GLY A 83 -7.01 5.97 -5.10
CA GLY A 83 -6.63 6.09 -3.68
C GLY A 83 -5.45 7.05 -3.44
N VAL A 84 -4.44 7.03 -4.30
CA VAL A 84 -3.33 7.99 -4.23
C VAL A 84 -3.83 9.41 -4.54
N ALA A 85 -4.69 9.57 -5.55
CA ALA A 85 -5.22 10.85 -5.96
C ALA A 85 -6.09 11.50 -4.86
N MET A 86 -6.88 10.71 -4.13
CA MET A 86 -7.64 11.23 -2.98
C MET A 86 -6.72 11.81 -1.92
N ALA A 87 -5.63 11.12 -1.56
CA ALA A 87 -4.74 11.55 -0.49
C ALA A 87 -3.79 12.71 -0.86
N VAL A 88 -3.40 12.85 -2.13
CA VAL A 88 -2.41 13.87 -2.55
C VAL A 88 -3.05 15.17 -3.04
N ASN A 89 -4.34 15.15 -3.38
CA ASN A 89 -5.07 16.34 -3.81
C ASN A 89 -5.62 17.15 -2.63
N ASP A 90 -5.67 16.54 -1.45
CA ASP A 90 -5.92 17.19 -0.16
C ASP A 90 -4.59 17.58 0.49
#